data_AF-A0A7S1JBC8-F1
#
_entry.id   AF-A0A7S1JBC8-F1
#
_cell.length_a   1.000
_cell.length_b   1.000
_cell.length_c   1.000
_cell.angle_alpha   90.00
_cell.angle_beta   90.00
_cell.angle_gamma   90.00
#
_symmetry.space_group_name_H-M   'P 1'
#
loop_
_entity.id
_entity.type
_entity.pdbx_description
1 polymer ?
#
loop_
_entity_poly.entity_id
_entity_poly.type
_entity_poly.pdbx_seq_one_letter_code
_entity_poly.pdbx_strand_id
1 'polypeptide(L)'
;RFFITAPTLGPPSEQDSMATCDKYNGLLPEPLRSRAHQEAVQELQVINEGFRRTCTSDDIVGILHFCKRLKRFLKCSYGMPLENKAEIVEFLLPRITDTTTMWDKAQYMISTLCTLVKEKDDLSLQIDWKPLFALVDRVVFPGLRDMLS
;
A
#
# COMPACT_ATOMS: atom_id res chain seq x y z
N ARG A 1 13.89 -0.06 -50.74
CA ARG A 1 14.42 0.20 -49.38
C ARG A 1 13.31 0.89 -48.61
N PHE A 2 12.55 0.14 -47.80
CA PHE A 2 11.45 0.69 -47.00
C PHE A 2 11.97 0.96 -45.59
N PHE A 3 11.86 2.22 -45.15
CA PHE A 3 12.12 2.65 -43.78
C PHE A 3 10.86 2.40 -42.96
N ILE A 4 10.97 1.70 -41.83
CA ILE A 4 9.91 1.59 -40.83
C ILE A 4 10.26 2.58 -39.73
N THR A 5 9.54 3.70 -39.68
CA THR A 5 9.53 4.60 -38.52
C THR A 5 8.77 3.93 -37.37
N ALA A 6 9.42 3.80 -36.22
CA ALA A 6 8.78 3.35 -34.98
C ALA A 6 7.63 4.30 -34.59
N PRO A 7 6.48 3.79 -34.10
CA PRO A 7 5.44 4.66 -33.58
C PRO A 7 5.96 5.34 -32.31
N THR A 8 5.94 6.68 -32.32
CA THR A 8 6.10 7.52 -31.13
C THR A 8 5.02 7.14 -30.13
N LEU A 9 5.40 6.41 -29.08
CA LEU A 9 4.61 6.27 -27.87
C LEU A 9 4.52 7.66 -27.24
N GLY A 10 3.32 8.27 -27.30
CA GLY A 10 3.00 9.44 -26.49
C GLY A 10 3.13 9.11 -24.99
N PRO A 11 3.20 10.13 -24.12
CA PRO A 11 3.17 9.89 -22.69
C PRO A 11 1.91 9.10 -22.33
N PRO A 12 2.00 8.07 -21.46
CA PRO A 12 0.85 7.25 -21.11
C PRO A 12 -0.22 8.15 -20.49
N SER A 13 -1.39 8.18 -21.12
CA SER A 13 -2.59 8.81 -20.58
C SER A 13 -2.98 8.13 -19.26
N GLU A 14 -3.49 8.89 -18.31
CA GLU A 14 -3.92 8.46 -16.96
C GLU A 14 -4.90 7.24 -16.95
N GLN A 15 -5.44 6.87 -18.11
CA GLN A 15 -6.28 5.69 -18.32
C GLN A 15 -5.50 4.35 -18.29
N ASP A 16 -4.18 4.35 -18.51
CA ASP A 16 -3.37 3.11 -18.52
C ASP A 16 -3.02 2.58 -17.12
N SER A 17 -3.26 3.37 -16.07
CA SER A 17 -2.99 2.99 -14.68
C SER A 17 -4.00 1.99 -14.10
N MET A 18 -5.16 1.78 -14.75
CA MET A 18 -6.19 0.82 -14.35
C MET A 18 -5.99 -0.61 -14.92
N ALA A 19 -5.10 -0.77 -15.91
CA ALA A 19 -5.15 -1.88 -16.87
C ALA A 19 -4.69 -3.27 -16.39
N THR A 20 -4.22 -3.44 -15.15
CA THR A 20 -3.71 -4.75 -14.67
C THR A 20 -4.72 -5.51 -13.81
N CYS A 21 -5.59 -4.79 -13.09
CA CYS A 21 -6.67 -5.38 -12.28
C CYS A 21 -7.89 -5.78 -13.13
N ASP A 22 -8.08 -5.10 -14.26
CA ASP A 22 -9.11 -5.42 -15.26
C ASP A 22 -8.92 -6.80 -15.90
N LYS A 23 -7.74 -7.42 -15.81
CA LYS A 23 -7.45 -8.62 -16.61
C LYS A 23 -8.18 -9.89 -16.14
N TYR A 24 -8.45 -10.04 -14.84
CA TYR A 24 -9.19 -11.21 -14.31
C TYR A 24 -10.59 -10.85 -13.81
N ASN A 25 -10.75 -9.70 -13.15
CA ASN A 25 -12.08 -9.21 -12.76
C ASN A 25 -12.89 -8.73 -13.97
N GLY A 26 -12.25 -8.25 -15.03
CA GLY A 26 -12.91 -7.94 -16.30
C GLY A 26 -13.37 -9.17 -17.09
N LEU A 27 -12.97 -10.38 -16.69
CA LEU A 27 -13.47 -11.65 -17.25
C LEU A 27 -14.77 -12.10 -16.59
N LEU A 28 -15.19 -11.47 -15.49
CA LEU A 28 -16.48 -11.78 -14.88
C LEU A 28 -17.62 -11.30 -15.78
N PRO A 29 -18.65 -12.13 -16.01
CA PRO A 29 -19.83 -11.69 -16.74
C PRO A 29 -20.63 -10.67 -15.91
N GLU A 30 -21.37 -9.79 -16.59
CA GLU A 30 -22.40 -9.02 -15.91
C GLU A 30 -23.51 -9.94 -15.40
N PRO A 31 -24.11 -9.69 -14.22
CA PRO A 31 -23.91 -8.54 -13.33
C PRO A 31 -22.81 -8.73 -12.26
N LEU A 32 -22.09 -9.86 -12.27
CA LEU A 32 -21.14 -10.22 -11.22
C LEU A 32 -19.94 -9.28 -11.16
N ARG A 33 -19.49 -8.79 -12.32
CA ARG A 33 -18.41 -7.79 -12.41
C ARG A 33 -18.78 -6.49 -11.70
N SER A 34 -19.96 -5.94 -12.01
CA SER A 34 -20.45 -4.72 -11.36
C SER A 34 -20.58 -4.87 -9.84
N ARG A 35 -21.07 -6.03 -9.38
CA ARG A 35 -21.16 -6.33 -7.95
C ARG A 35 -19.79 -6.43 -7.28
N ALA A 36 -18.84 -7.15 -7.89
CA ALA A 36 -17.48 -7.28 -7.36
C ALA A 36 -16.78 -5.91 -7.26
N HIS A 37 -17.00 -5.03 -8.24
CA HIS A 37 -16.49 -3.66 -8.20
C HIS A 37 -17.08 -2.85 -7.04
N GLN A 38 -18.41 -2.88 -6.86
CA GLN A 38 -19.07 -2.18 -5.75
C GLN A 38 -18.61 -2.69 -4.38
N GLU A 39 -18.48 -4.01 -4.21
CA GLU A 39 -17.99 -4.62 -2.98
C GLU A 39 -16.53 -4.21 -2.70
N ALA A 40 -15.69 -4.11 -3.73
CA ALA A 40 -14.32 -3.64 -3.58
C ALA A 40 -14.24 -2.16 -3.17
N VAL A 41 -15.03 -1.29 -3.79
CA VAL A 41 -15.10 0.14 -3.42
C VAL A 41 -15.56 0.29 -1.97
N GLN A 42 -16.59 -0.47 -1.56
CA GLN A 42 -17.10 -0.43 -0.19
C GLN A 42 -16.09 -0.95 0.83
N GLU A 43 -15.38 -2.06 0.53
CA GLU A 43 -14.34 -2.59 1.40
C GLU A 43 -13.20 -1.58 1.59
N LEU A 44 -12.79 -0.91 0.52
CA LEU A 44 -11.75 0.12 0.57
C LEU A 44 -12.16 1.32 1.44
N GLN A 45 -13.42 1.77 1.32
CA GLN A 45 -13.95 2.82 2.19
C GLN A 45 -13.91 2.42 3.67
N VAL A 46 -14.29 1.18 3.98
CA VAL A 46 -14.23 0.65 5.35
C VAL A 46 -12.80 0.56 5.86
N ILE A 47 -11.84 0.21 5.00
CA ILE A 47 -10.42 0.17 5.36
C ILE A 47 -9.90 1.57 5.68
N ASN A 48 -10.15 2.56 4.82
CA ASN A 48 -9.69 3.94 5.03
C ASN A 48 -10.27 4.55 6.31
N GLU A 49 -11.58 4.45 6.50
CA GLU A 49 -12.23 4.96 7.71
C GLU A 49 -11.76 4.20 8.96
N GLY A 50 -11.49 2.90 8.82
CA GLY A 50 -10.89 2.07 9.86
C GLY A 50 -9.52 2.56 10.31
N PHE A 51 -8.62 2.83 9.36
CA PHE A 51 -7.33 3.43 9.65
C PHE A 51 -7.46 4.81 10.28
N ARG A 52 -8.32 5.69 9.73
CA ARG A 52 -8.55 7.02 10.27
C ARG A 52 -8.95 6.98 11.75
N ARG A 53 -9.91 6.12 12.11
CA ARG A 53 -10.38 5.97 13.50
C ARG A 53 -9.30 5.38 14.40
N THR A 54 -8.72 4.25 13.99
CA THR A 54 -7.79 3.50 14.84
C THR A 54 -6.44 4.20 15.00
N CYS A 55 -5.98 4.94 13.99
CA CYS A 55 -4.82 5.80 14.08
C CYS A 55 -5.11 7.09 14.85
N THR A 56 -6.35 7.56 14.98
CA THR A 56 -6.67 8.70 15.86
C THR A 56 -6.72 8.28 17.33
N SER A 57 -7.14 7.06 17.62
CA SER A 57 -7.29 6.53 18.98
C SER A 57 -6.10 5.73 19.50
N ASP A 58 -4.98 5.68 18.77
CA ASP A 58 -3.80 4.86 19.06
C ASP A 58 -4.11 3.38 19.30
N ASP A 59 -5.18 2.86 18.68
CA ASP A 59 -5.59 1.46 18.83
C ASP A 59 -4.75 0.56 17.92
N ILE A 60 -3.60 0.11 18.45
CA ILE A 60 -2.68 -0.76 17.73
C ILE A 60 -3.34 -2.07 17.28
N VAL A 61 -4.29 -2.61 18.04
CA VAL A 61 -5.00 -3.84 17.65
C VAL A 61 -5.87 -3.55 16.42
N GLY A 62 -6.60 -2.44 16.45
CA GLY A 62 -7.36 -1.93 15.32
C GLY A 62 -6.51 -1.67 14.08
N ILE A 63 -5.36 -1.00 14.23
CA ILE A 63 -4.42 -0.73 13.13
C ILE A 63 -3.93 -2.04 12.49
N LEU A 64 -3.55 -3.03 13.30
CA LEU A 64 -3.11 -4.34 12.79
C LEU A 64 -4.24 -5.10 12.09
N HIS A 65 -5.46 -4.99 12.62
CA HIS A 65 -6.65 -5.57 11.99
C HIS A 65 -6.88 -4.96 10.59
N PHE A 66 -6.80 -3.64 10.44
CA PHE A 66 -6.96 -2.98 9.15
C PHE A 66 -5.76 -3.20 8.22
N CYS A 67 -4.54 -3.32 8.74
CA CYS A 67 -3.38 -3.78 7.97
C CYS A 67 -3.63 -5.16 7.33
N LYS A 68 -4.21 -6.10 8.10
CA LYS A 68 -4.55 -7.44 7.60
C LYS A 68 -5.61 -7.37 6.50
N ARG A 69 -6.66 -6.56 6.68
CA ARG A 69 -7.71 -6.36 5.66
C ARG A 69 -7.15 -5.73 4.39
N LEU A 70 -6.32 -4.70 4.51
CA LEU A 70 -5.65 -4.05 3.39
C LEU A 70 -4.78 -5.02 2.60
N LYS A 71 -3.92 -5.81 3.25
CA LYS A 71 -3.10 -6.82 2.55
C LYS A 71 -3.96 -7.84 1.81
N ARG A 72 -5.12 -8.21 2.36
CA ARG A 72 -6.07 -9.11 1.66
C ARG A 72 -6.70 -8.41 0.46
N PHE A 73 -7.12 -7.16 0.61
CA PHE A 73 -7.68 -6.35 -0.47
C PHE A 73 -6.71 -6.23 -1.66
N LEU A 74 -5.46 -5.82 -1.38
CA LEU A 74 -4.40 -5.70 -2.39
C LEU A 74 -4.11 -7.04 -3.08
N LYS A 75 -4.04 -8.15 -2.32
CA LYS A 75 -3.86 -9.50 -2.90
C LYS A 75 -4.96 -9.91 -3.85
N CYS A 76 -6.19 -9.46 -3.63
CA CYS A 76 -7.31 -9.74 -4.52
C CYS A 76 -7.25 -8.93 -5.83
N SER A 77 -6.15 -8.21 -6.07
CA SER A 77 -5.91 -7.43 -7.29
C SER A 77 -7.03 -6.42 -7.54
N TYR A 78 -7.55 -5.81 -6.47
CA TYR A 78 -8.40 -4.64 -6.60
C TYR A 78 -7.49 -3.42 -6.61
N GLY A 79 -7.44 -2.72 -7.74
CA GLY A 79 -6.65 -1.51 -7.87
C GLY A 79 -7.07 -0.50 -6.81
N MET A 80 -6.09 0.14 -6.18
CA MET A 80 -6.33 1.18 -5.19
C MET A 80 -6.00 2.56 -5.78
N PRO A 81 -6.89 3.56 -5.68
CA PRO A 81 -6.57 4.93 -6.06
C PRO A 81 -5.37 5.48 -5.30
N LEU A 82 -4.55 6.31 -5.96
CA LEU A 82 -3.34 6.89 -5.39
C LEU A 82 -3.62 7.68 -4.11
N GLU A 83 -4.72 8.44 -4.07
CA GLU A 83 -5.14 9.23 -2.90
C GLU A 83 -5.33 8.36 -1.65
N ASN A 84 -5.97 7.20 -1.81
CA ASN A 84 -6.19 6.25 -0.72
C ASN A 84 -4.87 5.61 -0.29
N LYS A 85 -3.97 5.30 -1.23
CA LYS A 85 -2.63 4.81 -0.90
C LYS A 85 -1.87 5.84 -0.06
N ALA A 86 -1.87 7.10 -0.47
CA ALA A 86 -1.20 8.19 0.23
C ALA A 86 -1.75 8.38 1.65
N GLU A 87 -3.08 8.43 1.80
CA GLU A 87 -3.73 8.58 3.09
C GLU A 87 -3.34 7.45 4.07
N ILE A 88 -3.35 6.19 3.60
CA ILE A 88 -2.93 5.04 4.44
C ILE A 88 -1.45 5.13 4.82
N VAL A 89 -0.58 5.59 3.92
CA VAL A 89 0.85 5.77 4.24
C VAL A 89 1.02 6.81 5.33
N GLU A 90 0.35 7.96 5.21
CA GLU A 90 0.38 9.03 6.23
C GLU A 90 -0.09 8.54 7.60
N PHE A 91 -1.07 7.62 7.63
CA PHE A 91 -1.53 7.01 8.88
C PHE A 91 -0.54 6.01 9.49
N LEU A 92 0.14 5.21 8.68
CA LEU A 92 0.98 4.11 9.17
C LEU A 92 2.39 4.57 9.55
N LEU A 93 2.97 5.52 8.80
CA LEU A 93 4.37 5.91 8.96
C LEU A 93 4.71 6.40 10.38
N PRO A 94 3.94 7.32 10.99
CA PRO A 94 4.20 7.78 12.36
C PRO A 94 4.04 6.66 13.40
N ARG A 95 3.11 5.74 13.16
CA ARG A 95 2.80 4.65 14.11
C ARG A 95 3.88 3.60 14.16
N ILE A 96 4.56 3.37 13.04
CA ILE A 96 5.72 2.49 12.97
C ILE A 96 6.89 3.06 13.78
N THR A 97 7.10 4.37 13.73
CA THR A 97 8.21 5.00 14.46
C THR A 97 7.97 5.06 15.96
N ASP A 98 6.71 5.07 16.40
CA ASP A 98 6.35 5.11 17.83
C ASP A 98 6.30 3.71 18.47
N THR A 99 6.15 2.64 17.69
CA THR A 99 6.01 1.26 18.20
C THR A 99 7.34 0.56 18.49
N THR A 100 8.39 1.30 18.85
CA THR A 100 9.73 0.74 19.12
C THR A 100 9.76 -0.32 20.23
N THR A 101 8.79 -0.36 21.14
CA THR A 101 8.66 -1.39 22.19
C THR A 101 7.98 -2.68 21.71
N MET A 102 7.37 -2.69 20.52
CA MET A 102 6.61 -3.81 19.96
C MET A 102 7.03 -4.05 18.51
N TRP A 103 8.30 -4.40 18.33
CA TRP A 103 8.94 -4.56 17.03
C TRP A 103 8.17 -5.47 16.06
N ASP A 104 7.61 -6.60 16.52
CA ASP A 104 6.82 -7.50 15.67
C ASP A 104 5.60 -6.79 15.03
N LYS A 105 4.99 -5.86 15.77
CA LYS A 105 3.84 -5.07 15.29
C LYS A 105 4.31 -4.02 14.29
N ALA A 106 5.42 -3.34 14.57
CA ALA A 106 6.05 -2.40 13.65
C ALA A 106 6.45 -3.10 12.34
N GLN A 107 7.07 -4.28 12.41
CA GLN A 107 7.42 -5.12 11.25
C GLN A 107 6.18 -5.48 10.42
N TYR A 108 5.05 -5.79 11.06
CA TYR A 108 3.81 -6.07 10.35
C TYR A 108 3.27 -4.86 9.60
N MET A 109 3.29 -3.68 10.23
CA MET A 109 2.89 -2.41 9.60
C MET A 109 3.84 -2.05 8.45
N ILE A 110 5.16 -2.21 8.62
CA ILE A 110 6.16 -2.04 7.55
C ILE A 110 5.88 -2.99 6.39
N SER A 111 5.63 -4.26 6.66
CA SER A 111 5.29 -5.25 5.63
C SER A 111 4.03 -4.86 4.85
N THR A 112 3.08 -4.22 5.53
CA THR A 112 1.85 -3.71 4.90
C THR A 112 2.16 -2.53 3.99
N LEU A 113 2.92 -1.54 4.46
CA LEU A 113 3.41 -0.43 3.63
C LEU A 113 4.16 -0.92 2.40
N CYS A 114 5.10 -1.86 2.56
CA CYS A 114 5.82 -2.42 1.42
C CYS A 114 4.89 -3.13 0.42
N THR A 115 3.78 -3.73 0.87
CA THR A 115 2.80 -4.35 -0.03
C THR A 115 2.02 -3.28 -0.80
N LEU A 116 1.63 -2.20 -0.12
CA LEU A 116 0.91 -1.06 -0.69
C LEU A 116 1.72 -0.34 -1.78
N VAL A 117 3.01 -0.13 -1.52
CA VAL A 117 3.93 0.57 -2.44
C VAL A 117 4.43 -0.33 -3.56
N LYS A 118 4.41 -1.67 -3.39
CA LYS A 118 4.80 -2.63 -4.44
C LYS A 118 3.76 -2.78 -5.56
N GLU A 119 2.50 -2.42 -5.33
CA GLU A 119 1.48 -2.44 -6.37
C GLU A 119 1.73 -1.32 -7.40
N LYS A 120 2.63 -1.65 -8.35
CA LYS A 120 3.10 -0.88 -9.50
C LYS A 120 3.80 0.44 -9.18
N ASP A 121 4.66 0.83 -10.12
CA ASP A 121 5.47 2.06 -10.17
C ASP A 121 4.61 3.34 -10.13
N ASP A 122 3.88 3.57 -9.03
CA ASP A 122 3.34 4.87 -8.67
C ASP A 122 4.52 5.76 -8.23
N LEU A 123 5.33 6.16 -9.21
CA LEU A 123 6.40 7.16 -9.07
C LEU A 123 5.87 8.49 -8.48
N SER A 124 4.55 8.66 -8.48
CA SER A 124 3.79 9.77 -7.91
C SER A 124 3.71 9.74 -6.38
N LEU A 125 3.85 8.58 -5.74
CA LEU A 125 3.73 8.44 -4.29
C LEU A 125 5.04 8.84 -3.60
N GLN A 126 5.18 10.12 -3.27
CA GLN A 126 6.34 10.64 -2.53
C GLN A 126 6.19 10.31 -1.05
N ILE A 127 6.84 9.23 -0.61
CA ILE A 127 6.89 8.83 0.79
C ILE A 127 8.18 9.35 1.42
N ASP A 128 8.08 10.04 2.56
CA ASP A 128 9.26 10.34 3.36
C ASP A 128 9.73 9.08 4.10
N TRP A 129 10.79 8.46 3.60
CA TRP A 129 11.37 7.25 4.18
C TRP A 129 12.30 7.53 5.37
N LYS A 130 12.67 8.79 5.65
CA LYS A 130 13.60 9.15 6.74
C LYS A 130 13.20 8.58 8.11
N PRO A 131 11.91 8.60 8.51
CA PRO A 131 11.53 8.07 9.82
C PRO A 131 11.74 6.55 9.92
N LEU A 132 11.61 5.83 8.80
CA LEU A 132 11.90 4.39 8.74
C LEU A 132 13.41 4.10 8.81
N PHE A 133 14.26 4.92 8.19
CA PHE A 133 15.72 4.80 8.35
C PHE A 133 16.14 5.03 9.80
N ALA A 134 15.61 6.06 10.46
CA ALA A 134 15.89 6.31 11.87
C ALA A 134 15.46 5.16 12.78
N LEU A 135 14.35 4.47 12.43
CA LEU A 135 13.92 3.27 13.15
C LEU A 135 14.89 2.09 12.95
N VAL A 136 15.36 1.85 11.73
CA VAL A 136 16.36 0.81 11.44
C VAL A 136 17.65 1.08 12.22
N ASP A 137 18.12 2.32 12.22
CA ASP A 137 19.29 2.78 12.99
C ASP A 137 19.14 2.52 14.50
N ARG A 138 17.93 2.68 15.05
CA ARG A 138 17.67 2.48 16.47
C ARG A 138 17.42 1.03 16.88
N VAL A 139 16.95 0.16 15.99
CA VAL A 139 16.55 -1.22 16.35
C VAL A 139 17.55 -2.26 15.86
N VAL A 140 18.09 -2.09 14.65
CA VAL A 140 18.95 -3.11 14.02
C VAL A 140 20.41 -2.91 14.42
N PHE A 141 20.91 -1.67 14.41
CA PHE A 141 22.33 -1.40 14.64
C PHE A 141 22.81 -1.59 16.08
N PRO A 142 22.01 -1.35 17.14
CA PRO A 142 22.47 -1.64 18.50
C PRO A 142 22.74 -3.14 18.71
N GLY A 143 21.85 -4.03 18.23
CA GLY A 143 22.08 -5.47 18.30
C GLY A 143 23.30 -5.93 17.49
N LEU A 144 23.59 -5.25 16.38
CA LEU A 144 24.78 -5.51 15.55
C LEU A 144 26.06 -5.00 16.24
N ARG A 145 25.99 -3.89 16.97
CA ARG A 145 27.09 -3.36 17.77
C ARG A 145 27.40 -4.27 18.96
N ASP A 146 26.37 -4.77 19.64
CA ASP A 146 26.52 -5.72 20.76
C ASP A 146 27.06 -7.10 20.30
N MET A 147 26.78 -7.53 19.06
CA MET A 147 27.34 -8.77 18.50
C MET A 147 28.78 -8.64 17.97
N LEU A 148 29.24 -7.42 17.69
CA LEU A 148 30.59 -7.14 17.17
C LEU A 148 31.57 -6.63 18.25
N SER A 149 31.10 -6.53 19.51
CA SER A 149 31.89 -6.13 20.68
C SER A 149 32.26 -7.35 21.51
#